data_AF-A0A0L0CTX2-F1
#
_entry.id   AF-A0A0L0CTX2-F1
#
_cell.length_a   1.000
_cell.length_b   1.000
_cell.length_c   1.000
_cell.angle_alpha   90.00
_cell.angle_beta   90.00
_cell.angle_gamma   90.00
#
_symmetry.space_group_name_H-M   'P 1'
#
loop_
_entity.id
_entity.type
_entity.pdbx_description
1 polymer ?
#
loop_
_entity_poly.entity_id
_entity_poly.type
_entity_poly.pdbx_seq_one_letter_code
_entity_poly.pdbx_strand_id
1 'polypeptide(L)' 'MSCVDNCGRVIKNNLHILKNWNRNYTIETILISLRQEMLSRANKRLPQPNEGEVYSNN' A
#
# COMPACT_ATOMS: atom_id res chain seq x y z
N MET A 1 0.04 0.31 7.59
CA MET A 1 -0.36 1.26 6.52
C MET A 1 -1.84 1.06 6.24
N SER A 2 -2.63 2.13 6.10
CA SER A 2 -4.10 2.09 5.97
C SER A 2 -4.63 1.23 4.81
N CYS A 3 -3.84 1.00 3.77
CA CYS A 3 -4.21 0.22 2.60
C CYS A 3 -3.54 -1.15 2.49
N VAL A 4 -2.90 -1.67 3.55
CA VAL A 4 -2.24 -2.98 3.57
C VAL A 4 -2.81 -3.81 4.73
N ASP A 5 -3.12 -5.08 4.48
CA ASP A 5 -3.61 -6.00 5.51
C ASP A 5 -2.48 -6.66 6.32
N ASN A 6 -2.84 -7.50 7.30
CA ASN A 6 -1.88 -8.16 8.18
C ASN A 6 -0.97 -9.19 7.48
N CYS A 7 -1.25 -9.52 6.21
CA CYS A 7 -0.47 -10.46 5.40
C CYS A 7 0.33 -9.75 4.30
N GLY A 8 0.42 -8.42 4.34
CA GLY A 8 1.17 -7.64 3.36
C GLY A 8 0.46 -7.43 2.02
N ARG A 9 -0.82 -7.78 1.92
CA ARG A 9 -1.62 -7.61 0.69
C ARG A 9 -2.25 -6.23 0.68
N VAL A 10 -2.24 -5.58 -0.48
CA VAL A 10 -2.91 -4.28 -0.67
C VAL A 10 -4.42 -4.48 -0.67
N ILE A 11 -5.12 -3.75 0.21
CA ILE A 11 -6.58 -3.76 0.30
C ILE A 11 -7.15 -2.92 -0.85
N LYS A 12 -7.69 -3.57 -1.89
CA LYS A 12 -8.19 -2.93 -3.13
C LYS A 12 -9.07 -1.69 -2.87
N ASN A 13 -9.99 -1.77 -1.90
CA ASN A 13 -10.93 -0.69 -1.61
C ASN A 13 -10.30 0.51 -0.89
N ASN A 14 -9.09 0.35 -0.34
CA ASN A 14 -8.41 1.38 0.45
C ASN A 14 -7.35 2.13 -0.37
N LEU A 15 -7.07 1.70 -1.61
CA LEU A 15 -6.19 2.41 -2.55
C LEU A 15 -7.01 2.89 -3.75
N HIS A 16 -7.15 4.21 -3.91
CA HIS A 16 -8.09 4.82 -4.86
C HIS A 16 -7.97 4.27 -6.30
N ILE A 17 -6.75 4.15 -6.81
CA ILE A 17 -6.47 3.66 -8.18
C ILE A 17 -6.84 2.19 -8.40
N LEU A 18 -6.87 1.37 -7.34
CA LEU A 18 -7.30 -0.03 -7.42
C LEU A 18 -8.81 -0.16 -7.20
N LYS A 19 -9.37 0.66 -6.31
CA LYS A 19 -10.82 0.75 -6.08
C LYS A 19 -11.54 1.16 -7.37
N ASN A 20 -11.04 2.19 -8.04
CA ASN A 20 -11.61 2.74 -9.29
C ASN A 20 -10.65 2.49 -10.45
N TRP A 21 -10.36 1.22 -10.71
CA TRP A 21 -9.38 0.84 -11.74
C TRP A 21 -9.75 1.41 -13.12
N ASN A 22 -8.79 2.11 -13.73
CA ASN A 22 -8.85 2.54 -15.11
C ASN A 22 -7.86 1.72 -15.94
N ARG A 23 -8.27 1.25 -17.13
CA ARG A 23 -7.43 0.46 -18.04
C ARG A 23 -6.13 1.16 -18.48
N ASN A 24 -6.05 2.48 -18.33
CA ASN A 24 -4.86 3.26 -18.65
C ASN A 24 -3.86 3.33 -17.48
N TYR A 25 -4.23 2.88 -16.28
CA TYR A 25 -3.30 2.76 -15.17
C TYR A 25 -2.31 1.63 -15.42
N THR A 26 -1.08 1.86 -14.99
CA THR A 26 0.04 0.93 -15.18
C THR A 26 0.56 0.44 -13.82
N ILE A 27 1.48 -0.52 -13.84
CA ILE A 27 2.22 -0.94 -12.64
C ILE A 27 2.94 0.26 -12.01
N GLU A 28 3.50 1.16 -12.83
CA GLU A 28 4.11 2.40 -12.35
C GLU A 28 3.13 3.26 -11.57
N THR A 29 1.89 3.42 -12.06
CA THR A 29 0.84 4.16 -11.34
C THR A 29 0.57 3.56 -9.96
N ILE A 30 0.61 2.22 -9.85
CA ILE A 30 0.43 1.51 -8.58
C ILE A 30 1.57 1.84 -7.60
N LEU A 31 2.81 1.72 -8.06
CA LEU A 31 3.99 1.95 -7.22
C LEU A 31 4.09 3.41 -6.75
N ILE A 32 3.79 4.37 -7.63
CA ILE A 32 3.73 5.79 -7.26
C ILE A 32 2.62 6.02 -6.22
N SER A 33 1.44 5.44 -6.42
CA SER A 33 0.32 5.62 -5.49
C SER A 33 0.64 5.05 -4.10
N LEU A 34 1.29 3.89 -4.01
CA LEU A 34 1.76 3.33 -2.73
C LEU A 34 2.77 4.27 -2.04
N ARG A 35 3.72 4.83 -2.80
CA ARG A 35 4.67 5.82 -2.26
C ARG A 35 3.96 7.07 -1.73
N GLN A 36 2.92 7.55 -2.42
CA GLN A 36 2.13 8.69 -1.94
C GLN A 36 1.36 8.34 -0.65
N GLU A 37 0.78 7.15 -0.56
CA GLU A 37 0.09 6.71 0.65
C GLU A 37 1.03 6.63 1.87
N MET A 38 2.32 6.31 1.68
CA MET A 38 3.32 6.36 2.77
C MET A 38 3.49 7.79 3.35
N LEU A 39 3.27 8.82 2.54
CA LEU A 39 3.36 10.23 2.94
C LEU A 39 2.07 10.77 3.56
N SER A 40 0.95 10.02 3.47
CA SER A 40 -0.34 10.46 3.98
C SER A 40 -0.29 10.70 5.50
N ARG A 41 -1.14 11.60 6.01
CA ARG A 41 -1.20 11.91 7.45
C ARG A 41 -1.46 10.68 8.31
N ALA A 42 -2.24 9.72 7.81
CA ALA A 42 -2.57 8.49 8.50
C ALA A 42 -1.39 7.50 8.58
N ASN A 43 -0.47 7.54 7.61
CA ASN A 43 0.61 6.54 7.51
C ASN A 43 1.99 7.08 7.93
N LYS A 44 2.28 8.37 7.71
CA LYS A 44 3.64 8.95 7.87
C LYS A 44 4.24 8.87 9.27
N ARG A 45 3.44 8.59 10.30
CA ARG A 45 3.85 8.45 11.71
C ARG A 45 3.53 7.07 12.30
N LEU A 46 3.13 6.10 11.47
CA LEU A 46 2.88 4.75 11.96
C LEU A 46 4.20 4.09 12.35
N PRO A 47 4.30 3.50 13.54
CA PRO A 47 5.40 2.60 13.88
C PRO A 47 5.53 1.51 12.81
N GLN A 48 6.75 1.28 12.34
CA GLN A 48 7.06 0.23 11.37
C GLN A 48 7.64 -1.00 12.10
N PRO A 49 7.51 -2.20 11.52
CA PRO A 49 8.27 -3.37 11.99
C PRO A 49 9.79 -3.14 11.87
N ASN A 50 10.57 -4.11 12.35
CA ASN A 50 12.03 -4.02 12.24
C ASN A 50 12.45 -3.95 10.76
N GLU A 51 13.49 -3.17 10.49
CA GLU A 51 14.03 -3.09 9.13
C GLU A 51 14.54 -4.48 8.68
N GLY A 52 14.14 -4.91 7.48
CA GLY A 52 14.48 -6.23 6.93
C GLY A 52 13.53 -7.36 7.30
N GLU A 53 12.49 -7.11 8.09
CA GLU A 53 11.47 -8.12 8.42
C GLU A 53 10.61 -8.47 7.19
N VAL A 54 10.28 -9.76 7.02
CA VAL A 54 9.47 -10.29 5.91
C VAL A 54 8.22 -10.99 6.45
N TYR A 55 7.13 -10.97 5.68
CA TYR A 55 5.95 -11.75 5.99
C TYR A 55 6.27 -13.25 5.93
N SER A 56 5.77 -14.03 6.89
CA SER A 56 5.90 -15.49 6.86
C SER A 56 5.03 -16.06 5.73
N ASN A 57 5.61 -16.90 4.88
CA ASN A 57 4.87 -17.64 3.85
C ASN A 57 4.08 -18.77 4.53
N ASN A 58 2.79 -18.55 4.78
CA ASN A 58 1.83 -19.62 5.03
C ASN A 58 0.94 -19.80 3.80
#